data_AF-A0A8T5E8X7-F1
#
_entry.id   AF-A0A8T5E8X7-F1
#
_cell.length_a   1.000
_cell.length_b   1.000
_cell.length_c   1.000
_cell.angle_alpha   90.00
_cell.angle_beta   90.00
_cell.angle_gamma   90.00
#
_symmetry.space_group_name_H-M   'P 1'
#
loop_
_entity.id
_entity.type
_entity.pdbx_description
1 polymer ?
#
loop_
_entity_poly.entity_id
_entity_poly.type
_entity_poly.pdbx_seq_one_letter_code
_entity_poly.pdbx_strand_id
1 'polypeptide(L)'
;MKKVILGLLFVLLMAGSYFLDFDLENITSATITETKVNTLIGDTGNIEVYFCPREDCESVLIEFIDTAEETLHCALFDIGLESLQKKLLEKEKEIDVKIVTDNDYLKKFNHEFVVEDKWGLMHNKFCIVDGKKIFSGSMNPTNNGATKNNNNLVLIESKALATNYEAEFQEMWSGTFKKGDPVLNPVIELDGITIKNYFCPEDHCADKVKDELKKAKKSIHFMTFSFTNEGIGNIILLKSLEDIEIQGVMEARQVTKYSVYESLIGQDLDVIKDGNKQNMHHLVLRQNTL
;
A
#
# COMPACT_ATOMS: atom_id res chain seq x y z
N MET A 1 -2.49 -28.82 -56.50
CA MET A 1 -2.09 -27.41 -56.64
C MET A 1 -1.81 -26.83 -55.26
N LYS A 2 -0.54 -26.52 -55.01
CA LYS A 2 0.10 -25.71 -53.94
C LYS A 2 -0.54 -25.67 -52.54
N LYS A 3 0.04 -26.45 -51.62
CA LYS A 3 0.24 -26.10 -50.20
C LYS A 3 1.36 -25.05 -50.11
N VAL A 4 1.24 -24.07 -49.23
CA VAL A 4 2.39 -23.33 -48.68
C VAL A 4 2.21 -23.22 -47.16
N ILE A 5 3.10 -23.90 -46.47
CA ILE A 5 3.43 -23.80 -45.05
C ILE A 5 4.56 -22.76 -44.97
N LEU A 6 4.49 -21.85 -44.00
CA LEU A 6 5.55 -20.90 -43.66
C LEU A 6 5.50 -20.74 -42.13
N GLY A 7 6.53 -20.95 -41.33
CA GLY A 7 7.92 -21.35 -41.56
C GLY A 7 8.60 -21.20 -40.20
N LEU A 8 8.87 -22.30 -39.51
CA LEU A 8 9.71 -22.35 -38.31
C LEU A 8 11.15 -22.47 -38.80
N LEU A 9 11.94 -21.42 -38.57
CA LEU A 9 13.34 -21.35 -38.97
C LEU A 9 14.18 -22.19 -37.99
N PHE A 10 14.58 -23.38 -38.42
CA PHE A 10 15.70 -24.11 -37.86
C PHE A 10 17.00 -23.49 -38.37
N VAL A 11 17.87 -23.03 -37.47
CA VAL A 11 19.28 -22.81 -37.79
C VAL A 11 20.08 -23.90 -37.10
N LEU A 12 20.61 -24.82 -37.90
CA LEU A 12 21.55 -25.85 -37.47
C LEU A 12 22.98 -25.34 -37.68
N LEU A 13 23.80 -25.59 -36.66
CA LEU A 13 25.21 -25.24 -36.53
C LEU A 13 26.10 -25.74 -37.67
N MET A 14 27.09 -24.93 -38.05
CA MET A 14 28.33 -25.38 -38.68
C MET A 14 29.46 -25.30 -37.65
N ALA A 15 30.27 -26.35 -37.65
CA ALA A 15 31.27 -26.70 -36.67
C ALA A 15 32.39 -25.66 -36.49
N GLY A 16 32.77 -25.44 -35.24
CA GLY A 16 34.04 -24.89 -34.83
C GLY A 16 34.53 -25.69 -33.63
N SER A 17 35.50 -26.55 -33.88
CA SER A 17 36.15 -27.42 -32.90
C SER A 17 36.88 -26.63 -31.83
N TYR A 18 36.29 -26.55 -30.63
CA TYR A 18 37.01 -26.36 -29.38
C TYR A 18 36.49 -27.40 -28.41
N PHE A 19 37.26 -28.48 -28.23
CA PHE A 19 37.07 -29.38 -27.10
C PHE A 19 37.48 -28.60 -25.84
N LEU A 20 36.48 -28.10 -25.11
CA LEU A 20 36.58 -27.90 -23.67
C LEU A 20 35.90 -29.13 -23.06
N ASP A 21 36.67 -29.99 -22.42
CA ASP A 21 36.13 -31.02 -21.54
C ASP A 21 35.34 -30.32 -20.43
N PHE A 22 34.02 -30.27 -20.60
CA PHE A 22 33.11 -29.80 -19.57
C PHE A 22 32.71 -31.03 -18.75
N ASP A 23 33.35 -31.17 -17.60
CA ASP A 23 33.16 -32.28 -16.67
C ASP A 23 31.75 -32.22 -16.07
N LEU A 24 30.83 -33.01 -16.63
CA LEU A 24 29.40 -33.04 -16.28
C LEU A 24 29.11 -33.78 -14.96
N GLU A 25 30.12 -34.30 -14.27
CA GLU A 25 29.95 -35.07 -13.03
C GLU A 25 29.84 -34.21 -11.75
N ASN A 26 30.05 -32.89 -11.83
CA ASN A 26 30.01 -31.99 -10.66
C ASN A 26 28.79 -31.06 -10.56
N ILE A 27 27.74 -31.27 -11.35
CA ILE A 27 26.45 -30.56 -11.17
C ILE A 27 25.50 -31.40 -10.32
N THR A 28 25.86 -31.67 -9.06
CA THR A 28 24.99 -32.40 -8.11
C THR A 28 24.65 -31.60 -6.84
N SER A 29 24.82 -30.29 -6.85
CA SER A 29 24.26 -29.45 -5.78
C SER A 29 23.91 -28.02 -6.21
N ALA A 30 23.38 -27.83 -7.42
CA ALA A 30 22.67 -26.60 -7.71
C ALA A 30 21.34 -26.64 -6.93
N THR A 31 21.31 -26.00 -5.77
CA THR A 31 20.09 -25.72 -5.03
C THR A 31 19.16 -24.97 -5.97
N ILE A 32 18.12 -25.63 -6.46
CA ILE A 32 17.02 -24.96 -7.14
C ILE A 32 16.36 -24.11 -6.06
N THR A 33 16.68 -22.83 -6.01
CA THR A 33 15.82 -21.86 -5.35
C THR A 33 14.53 -21.87 -6.15
N GLU A 34 13.48 -22.51 -5.59
CA GLU A 34 12.13 -22.35 -6.11
C GLU A 34 11.89 -20.85 -6.23
N THR A 35 11.85 -20.37 -7.47
CA THR A 35 11.41 -19.02 -7.74
C THR A 35 9.95 -19.04 -7.35
N LYS A 36 9.59 -18.40 -6.22
CA LYS A 36 8.19 -18.16 -5.83
C LYS A 36 7.50 -17.60 -7.07
N VAL A 37 6.74 -18.44 -7.75
CA VAL A 37 5.89 -17.98 -8.83
C VAL A 37 4.90 -17.08 -8.12
N ASN A 38 4.91 -15.77 -8.45
CA ASN A 38 3.90 -14.82 -8.00
C ASN A 38 2.55 -15.37 -8.50
N THR A 39 1.93 -16.18 -7.65
CA THR A 39 0.70 -16.87 -7.97
C THR A 39 -0.38 -15.85 -7.75
N LEU A 40 -1.11 -15.53 -8.81
CA LEU A 40 -2.27 -14.67 -8.74
C LEU A 40 -3.29 -15.32 -7.80
N ILE A 41 -3.60 -14.65 -6.69
CA ILE A 41 -4.57 -15.17 -5.72
C ILE A 41 -5.94 -14.62 -6.09
N GLY A 42 -6.86 -15.51 -6.48
CA GLY A 42 -8.27 -15.15 -6.67
C GLY A 42 -8.99 -15.05 -5.32
N ASP A 43 -9.78 -14.00 -5.15
CA ASP A 43 -10.57 -13.73 -3.97
C ASP A 43 -11.92 -13.09 -4.37
N THR A 44 -12.87 -13.06 -3.43
CA THR A 44 -14.20 -12.49 -3.63
C THR A 44 -14.55 -11.57 -2.47
N GLY A 45 -15.23 -10.46 -2.75
CA GLY A 45 -15.66 -9.52 -1.73
C GLY A 45 -16.03 -8.17 -2.33
N ASN A 46 -15.87 -7.12 -1.54
CA ASN A 46 -16.23 -5.76 -1.96
C ASN A 46 -15.17 -4.75 -1.52
N ILE A 47 -15.17 -3.61 -2.20
CA ILE A 47 -14.35 -2.44 -1.86
C ILE A 47 -15.29 -1.26 -1.67
N GLU A 48 -15.23 -0.63 -0.51
CA GLU A 48 -15.96 0.58 -0.19
C GLU A 48 -14.97 1.70 0.12
N VAL A 49 -15.22 2.91 -0.41
CA VAL A 49 -14.34 4.06 -0.27
C VAL A 49 -15.14 5.25 0.23
N TYR A 50 -14.63 5.90 1.27
CA TYR A 50 -15.26 7.08 1.88
C TYR A 50 -14.25 8.23 1.96
N PHE A 51 -14.74 9.46 1.88
CA PHE A 51 -13.96 10.69 1.89
C PHE A 51 -14.35 11.59 3.07
N CYS A 52 -13.44 11.74 4.02
CA CYS A 52 -13.61 12.60 5.19
C CYS A 52 -13.19 14.04 4.85
N PRO A 53 -13.79 15.08 5.46
CA PRO A 53 -14.92 15.04 6.39
C PRO A 53 -16.28 15.13 5.68
N ARG A 54 -16.33 14.88 4.36
CA ARG A 54 -17.59 14.95 3.60
C ARG A 54 -18.55 13.85 4.04
N GLU A 55 -18.00 12.68 4.34
CA GLU A 55 -18.70 11.53 4.88
C GLU A 55 -18.36 11.34 6.36
N ASP A 56 -19.26 10.68 7.09
CA ASP A 56 -19.09 10.38 8.52
C ASP A 56 -18.15 9.19 8.72
N CYS A 57 -16.87 9.44 8.46
CA CYS A 57 -15.80 8.47 8.57
C CYS A 57 -15.61 7.90 9.99
N GLU A 58 -16.00 8.66 11.01
CA GLU A 58 -15.96 8.16 12.38
C GLU A 58 -17.01 7.07 12.57
N SER A 59 -18.26 7.32 12.20
CA SER A 59 -19.32 6.30 12.25
C SER A 59 -18.98 5.08 11.41
N VAL A 60 -18.48 5.26 10.18
CA VAL A 60 -18.06 4.15 9.31
C VAL A 60 -16.98 3.27 9.97
N LEU A 61 -15.99 3.88 10.64
CA LEU A 61 -14.95 3.13 11.35
C LEU A 61 -15.52 2.35 12.55
N ILE A 62 -16.44 2.96 13.30
CA ILE A 62 -17.09 2.29 14.44
C ILE A 62 -17.95 1.12 13.95
N GLU A 63 -18.74 1.32 12.91
CA GLU A 63 -19.56 0.26 12.29
C GLU A 63 -18.70 -0.89 11.77
N PHE A 64 -17.55 -0.60 11.15
CA PHE A 64 -16.60 -1.63 10.72
C PHE A 64 -16.11 -2.49 11.90
N ILE A 65 -15.69 -1.85 12.98
CA ILE A 65 -15.24 -2.54 14.21
C ILE A 65 -16.36 -3.36 14.84
N ASP A 66 -17.60 -2.88 14.77
CA ASP A 66 -18.76 -3.58 15.32
C ASP A 66 -19.01 -4.93 14.67
N THR A 67 -18.60 -5.09 13.40
CA THR A 67 -18.71 -6.35 12.66
C THR A 67 -17.80 -7.47 13.16
N ALA A 68 -16.85 -7.20 14.07
CA ALA A 68 -15.95 -8.20 14.61
C ALA A 68 -16.64 -9.15 15.59
N GLU A 69 -16.51 -10.45 15.34
CA GLU A 69 -17.16 -11.53 16.11
C GLU A 69 -16.16 -12.43 16.84
N GLU A 70 -14.92 -12.56 16.33
CA GLU A 70 -13.89 -13.44 16.88
C GLU A 70 -12.58 -12.70 17.16
N THR A 71 -12.10 -11.90 16.19
CA THR A 71 -10.83 -11.18 16.32
C THR A 71 -10.89 -9.76 15.76
N LEU A 72 -10.18 -8.85 16.42
CA LEU A 72 -9.96 -7.48 15.95
C LEU A 72 -8.51 -7.09 16.19
N HIS A 73 -7.73 -7.02 15.12
CA HIS A 73 -6.32 -6.64 15.19
C HIS A 73 -6.10 -5.31 14.46
N CYS A 74 -5.51 -4.32 15.13
CA CYS A 74 -5.38 -2.97 14.59
C CYS A 74 -3.95 -2.42 14.72
N ALA A 75 -3.39 -1.89 13.63
CA ALA A 75 -2.18 -1.08 13.66
C ALA A 75 -2.55 0.37 13.35
N LEU A 76 -2.59 1.21 14.38
CA LEU A 76 -3.09 2.58 14.31
C LEU A 76 -2.06 3.54 14.86
N PHE A 77 -1.50 4.37 13.99
CA PHE A 77 -0.57 5.45 14.34
C PHE A 77 -1.08 6.29 15.52
N ASP A 78 -2.35 6.66 15.49
CA ASP A 78 -3.00 7.49 16.50
C ASP A 78 -4.42 6.97 16.77
N ILE A 79 -4.88 7.05 18.02
CA ILE A 79 -6.20 6.60 18.49
C ILE A 79 -6.87 7.73 19.27
N GLY A 80 -6.84 8.95 18.75
CA GLY A 80 -7.35 10.15 19.41
C GLY A 80 -8.88 10.29 19.49
N LEU A 81 -9.68 9.48 18.80
CA LEU A 81 -11.15 9.49 18.89
C LEU A 81 -11.64 8.81 20.17
N GLU A 82 -12.43 9.50 20.98
CA GLU A 82 -12.98 8.95 22.23
C GLU A 82 -14.00 7.84 21.97
N SER A 83 -14.80 7.97 20.91
CA SER A 83 -15.75 6.95 20.45
C SER A 83 -15.04 5.64 20.11
N LEU A 84 -13.94 5.72 19.36
CA LEU A 84 -13.10 4.57 19.01
C LEU A 84 -12.46 3.96 20.26
N GLN A 85 -11.85 4.77 21.14
CA GLN A 85 -11.26 4.28 22.38
C GLN A 85 -12.28 3.49 23.21
N LYS A 86 -13.51 4.03 23.35
CA LYS A 86 -14.60 3.36 24.06
C LYS A 86 -14.99 2.05 23.38
N LYS A 87 -15.14 2.05 22.05
CA LYS A 87 -15.52 0.87 21.29
C LYS A 87 -14.52 -0.27 21.42
N LEU A 88 -13.23 0.04 21.37
CA LEU A 88 -12.16 -0.94 21.54
C LEU A 88 -12.20 -1.59 22.94
N LEU A 89 -12.42 -0.79 23.99
CA LEU A 89 -12.60 -1.27 25.37
C LEU A 89 -13.88 -2.09 25.59
N GLU A 90 -14.91 -1.88 24.77
CA GLU A 90 -16.12 -2.70 24.77
C GLU A 90 -15.82 -4.05 24.11
N LYS A 91 -15.22 -4.05 22.91
CA LYS A 91 -14.90 -5.27 22.14
C LYS A 91 -13.88 -6.17 22.82
N GLU A 92 -12.88 -5.63 23.51
CA GLU A 92 -11.83 -6.42 24.18
C GLU A 92 -12.36 -7.35 25.28
N LYS A 93 -13.55 -7.07 25.82
CA LYS A 93 -14.21 -7.94 26.79
C LYS A 93 -14.93 -9.13 26.15
N GLU A 94 -15.14 -9.07 24.83
CA GLU A 94 -15.99 -10.00 24.08
C GLU A 94 -15.15 -10.90 23.16
N ILE A 95 -14.11 -10.36 22.54
CA ILE A 95 -13.33 -11.00 21.47
C ILE A 95 -11.83 -10.76 21.66
N ASP A 96 -11.00 -11.45 20.88
CA ASP A 96 -9.55 -11.23 20.88
C ASP A 96 -9.22 -9.90 20.18
N VAL A 97 -8.98 -8.86 20.97
CA VAL A 97 -8.55 -7.55 20.48
C VAL A 97 -7.05 -7.41 20.67
N LYS A 98 -6.34 -6.92 19.65
CA LYS A 98 -4.92 -6.54 19.75
C LYS A 98 -4.65 -5.25 18.99
N ILE A 99 -3.84 -4.37 19.56
CA ILE A 99 -3.59 -3.03 19.02
C ILE A 99 -2.10 -2.70 19.05
N VAL A 100 -1.56 -2.29 17.91
CA VAL A 100 -0.23 -1.67 17.79
C VAL A 100 -0.41 -0.17 17.54
N THR A 101 0.31 0.68 18.27
CA THR A 101 0.23 2.15 18.10
C THR A 101 1.58 2.86 18.24
N ASP A 102 1.71 4.06 17.68
CA ASP A 102 2.93 4.89 17.73
C ASP A 102 2.93 5.91 18.89
N ASN A 103 1.80 6.07 19.56
CA ASN A 103 1.62 7.06 20.61
C ASN A 103 1.40 6.40 21.98
N ASP A 104 1.79 7.09 23.04
CA ASP A 104 1.55 6.70 24.45
C ASP A 104 0.07 6.86 24.85
N TYR A 105 -0.82 6.16 24.13
CA TYR A 105 -2.19 5.86 24.56
C TYR A 105 -2.23 4.72 25.58
N LEU A 106 -1.08 4.09 25.86
CA LEU A 106 -0.90 3.06 26.88
C LEU A 106 -1.31 3.51 28.28
N LYS A 107 -1.35 4.81 28.56
CA LYS A 107 -1.91 5.33 29.83
C LYS A 107 -3.42 5.12 29.98
N LYS A 108 -4.14 4.89 28.88
CA LYS A 108 -5.60 4.72 28.85
C LYS A 108 -6.05 3.28 28.63
N PHE A 109 -5.20 2.44 28.05
CA PHE A 109 -5.49 1.04 27.75
C PHE A 109 -4.60 0.11 28.58
N ASN A 110 -5.09 -1.10 28.88
CA ASN A 110 -4.28 -2.10 29.56
C ASN A 110 -3.20 -2.64 28.60
N HIS A 111 -2.00 -2.91 29.11
CA HIS A 111 -0.88 -3.45 28.31
C HIS A 111 -1.11 -4.87 27.79
N GLU A 112 -2.19 -5.54 28.20
CA GLU A 112 -2.50 -6.91 27.79
C GLU A 112 -2.95 -7.01 26.32
N PHE A 113 -3.52 -5.95 25.74
CA PHE A 113 -3.98 -5.93 24.35
C PHE A 113 -3.43 -4.76 23.51
N VAL A 114 -2.51 -3.96 24.06
CA VAL A 114 -1.89 -2.84 23.35
C VAL A 114 -0.36 -2.88 23.45
N VAL A 115 0.30 -2.81 22.31
CA VAL A 115 1.76 -2.66 22.15
C VAL A 115 2.06 -1.32 21.50
N GLU A 116 3.10 -0.65 21.96
CA GLU A 116 3.57 0.63 21.41
C GLU A 116 4.88 0.44 20.64
N ASP A 117 4.98 1.03 19.44
CA ASP A 117 6.28 1.34 18.83
C ASP A 117 6.86 2.57 19.53
N LYS A 118 7.73 2.32 20.51
CA LYS A 118 8.38 3.38 21.31
C LYS A 118 9.21 4.37 20.48
N TRP A 119 9.45 4.07 19.21
CA TRP A 119 10.21 4.92 18.31
C TRP A 119 9.32 5.77 17.38
N GLY A 120 8.01 5.53 17.34
CA GLY A 120 7.00 6.34 16.65
C GLY A 120 7.14 6.36 15.12
N LEU A 121 7.38 5.20 14.50
CA LEU A 121 7.69 5.11 13.07
C LEU A 121 6.89 4.04 12.32
N MET A 122 5.94 3.34 12.95
CA MET A 122 5.08 2.36 12.28
C MET A 122 4.13 3.05 11.28
N HIS A 123 3.53 4.18 11.66
CA HIS A 123 2.66 5.02 10.81
C HIS A 123 1.57 4.30 9.96
N ASN A 124 1.25 3.03 10.23
CA ASN A 124 0.10 2.34 9.64
C ASN A 124 -1.21 2.87 10.23
N LYS A 125 -2.30 2.71 9.45
CA LYS A 125 -3.68 2.95 9.87
C LYS A 125 -4.51 1.84 9.26
N PHE A 126 -4.56 0.69 9.91
CA PHE A 126 -5.41 -0.41 9.49
C PHE A 126 -5.99 -1.19 10.66
N CYS A 127 -7.10 -1.87 10.39
CA CYS A 127 -7.69 -2.88 11.27
C CYS A 127 -8.12 -4.09 10.45
N ILE A 128 -8.07 -5.26 11.07
CA ILE A 128 -8.44 -6.56 10.49
C ILE A 128 -9.54 -7.13 11.38
N VAL A 129 -10.64 -7.53 10.75
CA VAL A 129 -11.78 -8.14 11.40
C VAL A 129 -11.87 -9.60 10.97
N ASP A 130 -11.83 -10.52 11.94
CA ASP A 130 -12.02 -11.96 11.79
C ASP A 130 -11.22 -12.60 10.64
N GLY A 131 -10.04 -12.06 10.32
CA GLY A 131 -9.22 -12.50 9.19
C GLY A 131 -9.91 -12.42 7.82
N LYS A 132 -10.96 -11.60 7.66
CA LYS A 132 -11.79 -11.56 6.44
C LYS A 132 -12.03 -10.15 5.89
N LYS A 133 -12.00 -9.12 6.74
CA LYS A 133 -12.18 -7.72 6.33
C LYS A 133 -11.00 -6.88 6.79
N ILE A 134 -10.61 -5.91 5.97
CA ILE A 134 -9.63 -4.91 6.36
C ILE A 134 -10.23 -3.52 6.20
N PHE A 135 -9.83 -2.65 7.10
CA PHE A 135 -9.98 -1.22 6.99
C PHE A 135 -8.58 -0.62 6.81
N SER A 136 -8.42 0.35 5.92
CA SER A 136 -7.22 1.18 5.84
C SER A 136 -7.54 2.57 5.24
N GLY A 137 -6.52 3.39 5.01
CA GLY A 137 -6.65 4.69 4.39
C GLY A 137 -5.67 5.71 4.93
N SER A 138 -5.90 6.98 4.59
CA SER A 138 -5.05 8.07 5.05
C SER A 138 -5.46 8.61 6.43
N MET A 139 -6.67 8.29 6.90
CA MET A 139 -7.20 8.87 8.13
C MET A 139 -6.51 8.30 9.37
N ASN A 140 -5.90 9.19 10.16
CA ASN A 140 -5.64 8.91 11.57
C ASN A 140 -6.97 9.03 12.35
N PRO A 141 -7.37 8.03 13.15
CA PRO A 141 -8.56 8.07 14.01
C PRO A 141 -8.49 9.12 15.12
N THR A 142 -8.56 10.40 14.74
CA THR A 142 -8.53 11.57 15.61
C THR A 142 -9.65 12.54 15.22
N ASN A 143 -10.03 13.45 16.12
CA ASN A 143 -11.01 14.49 15.83
C ASN A 143 -10.66 15.28 14.56
N ASN A 144 -9.38 15.64 14.37
CA ASN A 144 -8.94 16.35 13.16
C ASN A 144 -8.99 15.45 11.91
N GLY A 145 -8.61 14.16 12.04
CA GLY A 145 -8.67 13.20 10.94
C GLY A 145 -10.08 12.99 10.41
N ALA A 146 -11.05 12.84 11.31
CA ALA A 146 -12.45 12.58 10.97
C ALA A 146 -13.20 13.84 10.49
N THR A 147 -12.98 15.00 11.12
CA THR A 147 -13.88 16.17 10.93
C THR A 147 -13.26 17.36 10.20
N LYS A 148 -11.94 17.35 9.96
CA LYS A 148 -11.21 18.54 9.46
C LYS A 148 -10.34 18.25 8.25
N ASN A 149 -9.53 17.21 8.32
CA ASN A 149 -8.59 16.87 7.27
C ASN A 149 -9.31 16.12 6.13
N ASN A 150 -8.96 16.43 4.88
CA ASN A 150 -9.37 15.59 3.77
C ASN A 150 -8.62 14.26 3.84
N ASN A 151 -9.36 13.18 4.06
CA ASN A 151 -8.83 11.84 4.17
C ASN A 151 -9.69 10.88 3.37
N ASN A 152 -9.14 9.71 3.07
CA ASN A 152 -9.93 8.59 2.59
C ASN A 152 -9.88 7.43 3.59
N LEU A 153 -10.97 6.69 3.61
CA LEU A 153 -11.10 5.37 4.21
C LEU A 153 -11.40 4.36 3.11
N VAL A 154 -10.84 3.16 3.24
CA VAL A 154 -11.05 2.04 2.33
C VAL A 154 -11.36 0.81 3.18
N LEU A 155 -12.52 0.22 2.94
CA LEU A 155 -12.94 -1.03 3.56
C LEU A 155 -12.91 -2.09 2.46
N ILE A 156 -12.24 -3.21 2.73
CA ILE A 156 -12.11 -4.30 1.75
C ILE A 156 -12.45 -5.62 2.43
N GLU A 157 -13.43 -6.33 1.89
CA GLU A 157 -13.64 -7.74 2.20
C GLU A 157 -12.75 -8.57 1.28
N SER A 158 -11.73 -9.20 1.87
CA SER A 158 -10.78 -10.05 1.16
C SER A 158 -9.99 -10.85 2.18
N LYS A 159 -10.13 -12.18 2.13
CA LYS A 159 -9.37 -13.08 3.01
C LYS A 159 -7.89 -13.09 2.64
N ALA A 160 -7.57 -13.00 1.36
CA ALA A 160 -6.19 -12.95 0.89
C ALA A 160 -5.49 -11.67 1.37
N LEU A 161 -6.17 -10.53 1.29
CA LEU A 161 -5.65 -9.26 1.78
C LEU A 161 -5.57 -9.25 3.31
N ALA A 162 -6.62 -9.71 4.01
CA ALA A 162 -6.59 -9.86 5.46
C ALA A 162 -5.43 -10.75 5.94
N THR A 163 -5.09 -11.82 5.20
CA THR A 163 -3.92 -12.66 5.50
C THR A 163 -2.60 -11.89 5.40
N ASN A 164 -2.44 -11.04 4.37
CA ASN A 164 -1.25 -10.21 4.25
C ASN A 164 -1.13 -9.20 5.40
N TYR A 165 -2.23 -8.51 5.71
CA TYR A 165 -2.26 -7.53 6.80
C TYR A 165 -2.06 -8.18 8.17
N GLU A 166 -2.57 -9.39 8.38
CA GLU A 166 -2.36 -10.16 9.61
C GLU A 166 -0.89 -10.55 9.78
N ALA A 167 -0.21 -10.96 8.70
CA ALA A 167 1.22 -11.25 8.76
C ALA A 167 2.03 -10.02 9.20
N GLU A 168 1.82 -8.87 8.57
CA GLU A 168 2.44 -7.59 8.94
C GLU A 168 2.11 -7.21 10.40
N PHE A 169 0.85 -7.36 10.79
CA PHE A 169 0.42 -7.09 12.16
C PHE A 169 1.17 -7.94 13.19
N GLN A 170 1.34 -9.24 12.93
CA GLN A 170 2.02 -10.15 13.85
C GLN A 170 3.51 -9.82 14.00
N GLU A 171 4.17 -9.33 12.95
CA GLU A 171 5.55 -8.83 13.06
C GLU A 171 5.63 -7.68 14.05
N MET A 172 4.79 -6.65 13.87
CA MET A 172 4.73 -5.50 14.77
C MET A 172 4.33 -5.86 16.19
N TRP A 173 3.34 -6.75 16.34
CA TRP A 173 2.89 -7.24 17.63
C TRP A 173 4.00 -7.98 18.39
N SER A 174 4.87 -8.70 17.67
CA SER A 174 6.05 -9.36 18.23
C SER A 174 7.23 -8.41 18.52
N GLY A 175 7.08 -7.12 18.22
CA GLY A 175 8.10 -6.08 18.44
C GLY A 175 9.06 -5.88 17.26
N THR A 176 8.75 -6.45 16.09
CA THR A 176 9.52 -6.25 14.87
C THR A 176 8.93 -5.09 14.08
N PHE A 177 9.68 -3.99 14.00
CA PHE A 177 9.29 -2.77 13.28
C PHE A 177 10.37 -2.38 12.28
N LYS A 178 9.98 -1.75 11.16
CA LYS A 178 10.86 -1.17 10.12
C LYS A 178 11.74 -2.18 9.36
N LYS A 179 11.42 -3.45 9.51
CA LYS A 179 12.00 -4.60 8.84
C LYS A 179 10.97 -5.70 8.98
N GLY A 180 11.02 -6.66 8.08
CA GLY A 180 10.03 -7.71 8.06
C GLY A 180 10.27 -8.70 6.95
N ASP A 181 9.34 -9.63 6.83
CA ASP A 181 9.23 -10.46 5.65
C ASP A 181 8.43 -9.72 4.56
N PRO A 182 8.80 -9.87 3.27
CA PRO A 182 8.00 -9.34 2.18
C PRO A 182 6.57 -9.90 2.21
N VAL A 183 5.62 -9.10 1.73
CA VAL A 183 4.22 -9.47 1.67
C VAL A 183 4.00 -10.86 1.02
N LEU A 184 3.12 -11.66 1.62
CA LEU A 184 2.87 -13.03 1.19
C LEU A 184 2.27 -13.11 -0.22
N ASN A 185 1.20 -12.34 -0.46
CA ASN A 185 0.45 -12.33 -1.72
C ASN A 185 0.44 -10.91 -2.32
N PRO A 186 1.50 -10.51 -3.06
CA PRO A 186 1.64 -9.13 -3.55
C PRO A 186 0.64 -8.74 -4.63
N VAL A 187 -0.03 -9.72 -5.28
CA VAL A 187 -1.03 -9.50 -6.32
C VAL A 187 -2.25 -10.38 -6.06
N ILE A 188 -3.40 -9.76 -5.86
CA ILE A 188 -4.69 -10.38 -5.55
C ILE A 188 -5.69 -9.94 -6.62
N GLU A 189 -6.48 -10.87 -7.16
CA GLU A 189 -7.65 -10.56 -7.99
C GLU A 189 -8.90 -10.64 -7.14
N LEU A 190 -9.53 -9.50 -6.88
CA LEU A 190 -10.78 -9.40 -6.13
C LEU A 190 -11.91 -9.04 -7.10
N ASP A 191 -12.75 -10.01 -7.44
CA ASP A 191 -13.89 -9.82 -8.35
C ASP A 191 -13.56 -9.06 -9.66
N GLY A 192 -12.43 -9.42 -10.27
CA GLY A 192 -11.93 -8.81 -11.51
C GLY A 192 -11.14 -7.51 -11.34
N ILE A 193 -10.89 -7.10 -10.09
CA ILE A 193 -10.01 -5.98 -9.73
C ILE A 193 -8.67 -6.54 -9.26
N THR A 194 -7.60 -6.21 -9.99
CA THR A 194 -6.23 -6.49 -9.54
C THR A 194 -5.82 -5.52 -8.42
N ILE A 195 -5.62 -6.03 -7.21
CA ILE A 195 -5.05 -5.33 -6.06
C ILE A 195 -3.59 -5.72 -5.91
N LYS A 196 -2.72 -4.72 -5.76
CA LYS A 196 -1.33 -4.93 -5.36
C LYS A 196 -1.10 -4.34 -3.97
N ASN A 197 -0.69 -5.17 -3.04
CA ASN A 197 -0.47 -4.80 -1.64
C ASN A 197 1.02 -4.95 -1.31
N TYR A 198 1.54 -3.98 -0.55
CA TYR A 198 2.96 -3.89 -0.17
C TYR A 198 3.08 -3.21 1.20
N PHE A 199 4.01 -3.66 2.02
CA PHE A 199 4.41 -3.04 3.29
C PHE A 199 5.84 -2.52 3.20
N CYS A 200 6.11 -1.42 3.89
CA CYS A 200 7.35 -0.67 3.75
C CYS A 200 8.07 -0.54 5.09
N PRO A 201 9.41 -0.67 5.10
CA PRO A 201 10.33 -0.50 3.96
C PRO A 201 10.65 -1.75 3.13
N GLU A 202 10.36 -2.95 3.60
CA GLU A 202 10.80 -4.25 3.03
C GLU A 202 10.36 -4.50 1.57
N ASP A 203 9.16 -4.06 1.16
CA ASP A 203 8.70 -4.26 -0.22
C ASP A 203 9.17 -3.17 -1.21
N HIS A 204 9.99 -2.22 -0.77
CA HIS A 204 10.52 -1.14 -1.60
C HIS A 204 9.41 -0.35 -2.34
N CYS A 205 8.35 0.08 -1.64
CA CYS A 205 7.13 0.63 -2.25
C CYS A 205 7.38 1.79 -3.23
N ALA A 206 8.41 2.61 -3.00
CA ALA A 206 8.77 3.68 -3.93
C ALA A 206 9.13 3.14 -5.33
N ASP A 207 9.79 1.98 -5.41
CA ASP A 207 10.08 1.32 -6.68
C ASP A 207 8.80 0.80 -7.35
N LYS A 208 7.88 0.23 -6.56
CA LYS A 208 6.57 -0.22 -7.06
C LYS A 208 5.76 0.94 -7.65
N VAL A 209 5.74 2.08 -6.98
CA VAL A 209 5.07 3.30 -7.48
C VAL A 209 5.74 3.80 -8.77
N LYS A 210 7.07 3.86 -8.82
CA LYS A 210 7.80 4.23 -10.04
C LYS A 210 7.47 3.29 -11.21
N ASP A 211 7.38 2.00 -10.95
CA ASP A 211 7.08 1.01 -11.99
C ASP A 211 5.64 1.11 -12.51
N GLU A 212 4.66 1.45 -11.67
CA GLU A 212 3.30 1.75 -12.14
C GLU A 212 3.24 3.07 -12.93
N LEU A 213 3.94 4.11 -12.48
CA LEU A 213 4.01 5.39 -13.18
C LEU A 213 4.61 5.31 -14.59
N LYS A 214 5.66 4.49 -14.76
CA LYS A 214 6.29 4.28 -16.08
C LYS A 214 5.31 3.74 -17.12
N LYS A 215 4.25 3.04 -16.69
CA LYS A 215 3.25 2.45 -17.60
C LYS A 215 2.24 3.46 -18.13
N ALA A 216 2.13 4.65 -17.53
CA ALA A 216 1.17 5.67 -17.92
C ALA A 216 1.34 6.05 -19.41
N LYS A 217 0.22 6.18 -20.13
CA LYS A 217 0.22 6.55 -21.56
C LYS A 217 -0.67 7.73 -21.90
N LYS A 218 -1.58 8.11 -20.99
CA LYS A 218 -2.53 9.21 -21.21
C LYS A 218 -2.50 10.26 -20.13
N SER A 219 -2.50 9.83 -18.87
CA SER A 219 -2.48 10.78 -17.77
C SER A 219 -1.84 10.24 -16.50
N ILE A 220 -1.35 11.16 -15.69
CA ILE A 220 -0.96 10.97 -14.29
C ILE A 220 -1.68 12.04 -13.47
N HIS A 221 -2.48 11.61 -12.52
CA HIS A 221 -3.15 12.48 -11.54
C HIS A 221 -2.70 12.11 -10.14
N PHE A 222 -2.34 13.09 -9.31
CA PHE A 222 -1.93 12.80 -7.93
C PHE A 222 -2.46 13.83 -6.93
N MET A 223 -2.68 13.36 -5.70
CA MET A 223 -2.95 14.17 -4.53
C MET A 223 -2.06 13.68 -3.39
N THR A 224 -1.20 14.55 -2.87
CA THR A 224 -0.19 14.15 -1.88
C THR A 224 -0.10 15.12 -0.72
N PHE A 225 -0.23 14.60 0.51
CA PHE A 225 0.08 15.36 1.71
C PHE A 225 1.54 15.81 1.73
N SER A 226 2.52 14.92 1.61
CA SER A 226 3.92 15.29 1.49
C SER A 226 4.54 14.57 0.31
N PHE A 227 5.24 15.32 -0.56
CA PHE A 227 5.89 14.76 -1.75
C PHE A 227 7.33 15.23 -1.82
N THR A 228 8.21 14.42 -1.24
CA THR A 228 9.66 14.67 -1.12
C THR A 228 10.51 13.64 -1.88
N ASN A 229 9.90 12.56 -2.37
CA ASN A 229 10.64 11.52 -3.10
C ASN A 229 11.01 12.00 -4.50
N GLU A 230 12.24 12.45 -4.66
CA GLU A 230 12.80 12.92 -5.95
C GLU A 230 12.75 11.83 -7.02
N GLY A 231 12.93 10.56 -6.66
CA GLY A 231 12.88 9.45 -7.62
C GLY A 231 11.52 9.33 -8.30
N ILE A 232 10.43 9.45 -7.55
CA ILE A 232 9.07 9.46 -8.09
C ILE A 232 8.83 10.77 -8.87
N GLY A 233 9.25 11.93 -8.33
CA GLY A 233 9.16 13.22 -9.02
C GLY A 233 9.85 13.21 -10.38
N ASN A 234 11.05 12.63 -10.47
CA ASN A 234 11.81 12.49 -11.72
C ASN A 234 11.09 11.61 -12.73
N ILE A 235 10.41 10.54 -12.32
CA ILE A 235 9.59 9.74 -13.24
C ILE A 235 8.44 10.60 -13.81
N ILE A 236 7.74 11.38 -12.97
CA ILE A 236 6.67 12.28 -13.43
C ILE A 236 7.22 13.30 -14.43
N LEU A 237 8.38 13.91 -14.16
CA LEU A 237 9.04 14.84 -15.08
C LEU A 237 9.47 14.19 -16.39
N LEU A 238 9.96 12.95 -16.36
CA LEU A 238 10.29 12.23 -17.60
C LEU A 238 9.03 11.92 -18.41
N LYS A 239 7.94 11.55 -17.73
CA LYS A 239 6.65 11.27 -18.37
C LYS A 239 6.04 12.52 -19.00
N SER A 240 6.29 13.73 -18.49
CA SER A 240 5.77 14.95 -19.11
C SER A 240 6.34 15.22 -20.50
N LEU A 241 7.48 14.60 -20.84
CA LEU A 241 8.07 14.66 -22.18
C LEU A 241 7.34 13.77 -23.20
N GLU A 242 6.41 12.92 -22.76
CA GLU A 242 5.71 11.94 -23.59
C GLU A 242 4.29 12.39 -24.03
N ASP A 243 4.00 13.70 -23.99
CA ASP A 243 2.69 14.27 -24.37
C ASP A 243 1.50 13.62 -23.63
N ILE A 244 1.65 13.42 -22.32
CA ILE A 244 0.58 12.92 -21.44
C ILE A 244 0.14 14.01 -20.47
N GLU A 245 -1.15 13.98 -20.09
CA GLU A 245 -1.71 14.92 -19.13
C GLU A 245 -1.17 14.65 -17.72
N ILE A 246 -0.58 15.66 -17.07
CA ILE A 246 -0.13 15.53 -15.68
C ILE A 246 -0.76 16.63 -14.85
N GLN A 247 -1.53 16.23 -13.84
CA GLN A 247 -2.16 17.15 -12.90
C GLN A 247 -1.93 16.71 -11.46
N GLY A 248 -1.71 17.67 -10.57
CA GLY A 248 -1.35 17.40 -9.18
C GLY A 248 -1.96 18.36 -8.19
N VAL A 249 -2.29 17.86 -7.01
CA VAL A 249 -2.61 18.69 -5.84
C VAL A 249 -1.68 18.31 -4.69
N MET A 250 -0.92 19.30 -4.19
CA MET A 250 -0.03 19.12 -3.04
C MET A 250 -0.54 19.90 -1.84
N GLU A 251 -0.41 19.35 -0.63
CA GLU A 251 -0.77 20.09 0.58
C GLU A 251 0.08 21.36 0.70
N ALA A 252 -0.58 22.51 0.78
CA ALA A 252 0.03 23.83 0.72
C ALA A 252 1.08 24.04 1.81
N ARG A 253 0.83 23.51 3.02
CA ARG A 253 1.75 23.63 4.16
C ARG A 253 2.91 22.63 4.14
N GLN A 254 2.86 21.64 3.26
CA GLN A 254 3.95 20.66 3.04
C GLN A 254 4.80 21.01 1.81
N VAL A 255 4.42 22.03 1.04
CA VAL A 255 5.29 22.61 0.03
C VAL A 255 6.42 23.37 0.71
N THR A 256 7.59 22.73 0.76
CA THR A 256 8.83 23.26 1.32
C THR A 256 9.96 23.16 0.30
N LYS A 257 11.14 23.70 0.61
CA LYS A 257 12.35 23.55 -0.23
C LYS A 257 12.80 22.09 -0.44
N TYR A 258 12.28 21.15 0.34
CA TYR A 258 12.58 19.71 0.22
C TYR A 258 11.49 18.95 -0.55
N SER A 259 10.37 19.62 -0.89
CA SER A 259 9.32 19.02 -1.70
C SER A 259 9.66 19.11 -3.18
N VAL A 260 9.12 18.20 -3.99
CA VAL A 260 9.31 18.19 -5.45
C VAL A 260 8.53 19.29 -6.16
N TYR A 261 7.68 20.05 -5.45
CA TYR A 261 6.75 21.03 -6.01
C TYR A 261 7.41 21.99 -6.99
N GLU A 262 8.50 22.66 -6.57
CA GLU A 262 9.21 23.65 -7.40
C GLU A 262 9.81 23.02 -8.67
N SER A 263 10.22 21.75 -8.60
CA SER A 263 10.72 21.01 -9.77
C SER A 263 9.60 20.71 -10.77
N LEU A 264 8.40 20.39 -10.28
CA LEU A 264 7.23 20.10 -11.11
C LEU A 264 6.69 21.35 -11.80
N ILE A 265 6.45 22.44 -11.04
CA ILE A 265 5.93 23.68 -11.64
C ILE A 265 6.97 24.39 -12.51
N GLY A 266 8.27 24.18 -12.26
CA GLY A 266 9.34 24.69 -13.11
C GLY A 266 9.39 24.07 -14.51
N GLN A 267 8.61 23.01 -14.75
CA GLN A 267 8.38 22.39 -16.07
C GLN A 267 6.96 22.65 -16.58
N ASP A 268 6.30 23.70 -16.08
CA ASP A 268 4.95 24.12 -16.46
C ASP A 268 3.88 23.02 -16.28
N LEU A 269 4.09 22.07 -15.37
CA LEU A 269 3.09 21.05 -15.03
C LEU A 269 1.94 21.68 -14.23
N ASP A 270 0.71 21.19 -14.47
CA ASP A 270 -0.50 21.64 -13.79
C ASP A 270 -0.58 21.08 -12.36
N VAL A 271 0.30 21.57 -11.50
CA VAL A 271 0.40 21.18 -10.08
C VAL A 271 0.07 22.37 -9.22
N ILE A 272 -1.03 22.25 -8.47
CA ILE A 272 -1.53 23.30 -7.58
C ILE A 272 -1.32 22.94 -6.12
N LYS A 273 -1.32 23.97 -5.28
CA LYS A 273 -1.43 23.80 -3.83
C LYS A 273 -2.89 23.63 -3.46
N ASP A 274 -3.18 22.77 -2.49
CA ASP A 274 -4.53 22.58 -1.99
C ASP A 274 -5.08 23.86 -1.32
N GLY A 275 -6.41 23.94 -1.20
CA GLY A 275 -7.12 25.07 -0.61
C GLY A 275 -7.73 24.80 0.77
N ASN A 276 -7.44 23.65 1.39
CA ASN A 276 -7.99 23.30 2.70
C ASN A 276 -7.39 24.22 3.77
N LYS A 277 -8.24 24.71 4.69
CA LYS A 277 -7.80 25.49 5.86
C LYS A 277 -7.17 24.60 6.94
N GLN A 278 -7.48 23.32 6.89
CA GLN A 278 -6.89 22.20 7.63
C GLN A 278 -6.03 21.41 6.64
N ASN A 279 -5.82 20.10 6.80
CA ASN A 279 -4.95 19.35 5.88
C ASN A 279 -5.71 18.64 4.75
N MET A 280 -5.20 18.71 3.52
CA MET A 280 -5.39 17.67 2.51
C MET A 280 -4.42 16.53 2.78
N HIS A 281 -4.90 15.49 3.47
CA HIS A 281 -4.08 14.37 3.95
C HIS A 281 -4.19 13.13 3.04
N HIS A 282 -4.75 13.28 1.84
CA HIS A 282 -4.75 12.20 0.86
C HIS A 282 -3.33 11.84 0.41
N LEU A 283 -3.14 10.56 0.12
CA LEU A 283 -1.98 10.05 -0.60
C LEU A 283 -2.50 9.13 -1.70
N VAL A 284 -2.80 9.72 -2.85
CA VAL A 284 -3.43 9.02 -3.97
C VAL A 284 -2.69 9.38 -5.25
N LEU A 285 -2.37 8.35 -6.02
CA LEU A 285 -1.84 8.49 -7.37
C LEU A 285 -2.68 7.63 -8.31
N ARG A 286 -3.06 8.21 -9.44
CA ARG A 286 -3.80 7.57 -10.51
C ARG A 286 -3.02 7.74 -11.81
N GLN A 287 -2.89 6.66 -12.56
CA GLN A 287 -2.32 6.70 -13.90
C GLN A 287 -3.28 6.05 -14.88
N ASN A 288 -3.29 6.52 -16.12
CA ASN A 288 -4.07 5.92 -17.20
C ASN A 288 -3.18 5.40 -18.33
N THR A 289 -3.39 4.12 -18.69
CA THR A 289 -2.65 3.41 -19.75
C THR A 289 -3.42 3.29 -21.07
N LEU A 290 -4.74 3.51 -21.06
CA LEU A 290 -5.64 3.24 -22.19
C LEU A 290 -6.20 4.49 -22.82
#